data_AF-A0A316PIU8-F1
#
_entry.id   AF-A0A316PIU8-F1
#
_cell.length_a   1.000
_cell.length_b   1.000
_cell.length_c   1.000
_cell.angle_alpha   90.00
_cell.angle_beta   90.00
_cell.angle_gamma   90.00
#
_symmetry.space_group_name_H-M   'P 1'
#
loop_
_entity.id
_entity.type
_entity.pdbx_description
1 polymer ?
#
loop_
_entity_poly.entity_id
_entity_poly.type
_entity_poly.pdbx_seq_one_letter_code
_entity_poly.pdbx_strand_id
1 'polypeptide(L)'
;MEKRNYTHVQALLPEIKTMLAEGKTQREVAEYYGFKDKYVVKQLLTRERRKARKLKAGIASRPKGRPRKGDTPRDIVAEQAYELQRLRMENKLLRDFLRFAERK
;
A
#
# COMPACT_ATOMS: atom_id res chain seq x y z
N MET A 1 4.54 2.37 -32.24
CA MET A 1 4.42 2.06 -30.79
C MET A 1 2.96 2.03 -30.44
N GLU A 2 2.42 0.85 -30.15
CA GLU A 2 1.03 0.70 -29.70
C GLU A 2 0.86 1.39 -28.33
N LYS A 3 -0.22 2.16 -28.16
CA LYS A 3 -0.47 2.88 -26.91
C LYS A 3 -0.78 1.87 -25.81
N ARG A 4 -0.15 2.03 -24.64
CA ARG A 4 -0.51 1.22 -23.46
C ARG A 4 -1.95 1.54 -23.06
N ASN A 5 -2.79 0.51 -22.96
CA ASN A 5 -4.15 0.65 -22.45
C ASN A 5 -4.10 1.03 -20.97
N TYR A 6 -4.22 2.33 -20.68
CA TYR A 6 -4.23 2.86 -19.32
C TYR A 6 -5.65 2.86 -18.77
N THR A 7 -5.94 1.96 -17.84
CA THR A 7 -7.15 2.00 -17.03
C THR A 7 -6.87 2.77 -15.74
N HIS A 8 -7.70 3.78 -15.45
CA HIS A 8 -7.65 4.49 -14.18
C HIS A 8 -8.34 3.68 -13.08
N VAL A 9 -7.72 2.55 -12.71
CA VAL A 9 -8.26 1.55 -11.76
C VAL A 9 -8.60 2.15 -10.39
N GLN A 10 -7.99 3.29 -10.03
CA GLN A 10 -8.28 4.00 -8.79
C GLN A 10 -9.74 4.48 -8.71
N ALA A 11 -10.36 4.82 -9.84
CA ALA A 11 -11.78 5.22 -9.87
C ALA A 11 -12.71 4.06 -9.46
N LEU A 12 -12.32 2.83 -9.77
CA LEU A 12 -13.09 1.61 -9.51
C LEU A 12 -12.89 1.08 -8.08
N LEU A 13 -12.10 1.77 -7.25
CA LEU A 13 -11.80 1.31 -5.89
C LEU A 13 -13.05 1.04 -5.04
N PRO A 14 -14.10 1.89 -5.04
CA PRO A 14 -15.30 1.66 -4.23
C PRO A 14 -16.00 0.36 -4.64
N GLU A 15 -16.22 0.16 -5.94
CA GLU A 15 -16.88 -1.04 -6.49
C GLU A 15 -16.05 -2.30 -6.26
N ILE A 16 -14.73 -2.23 -6.44
CA ILE A 16 -13.84 -3.35 -6.14
C ILE A 16 -13.96 -3.76 -4.65
N LYS A 17 -14.13 -2.78 -3.74
CA LYS A 17 -14.31 -3.08 -2.31
C LYS A 17 -15.67 -3.74 -2.03
N THR A 18 -16.75 -3.32 -2.70
CA THR A 18 -18.06 -3.96 -2.53
C THR A 18 -18.04 -5.39 -3.04
N MET A 19 -17.47 -5.63 -4.23
CA MET A 19 -17.30 -6.98 -4.78
C MET A 19 -16.50 -7.90 -3.85
N LEU A 20 -15.43 -7.40 -3.22
CA LEU A 20 -14.64 -8.17 -2.26
C LEU A 20 -15.43 -8.44 -0.96
N ALA A 21 -16.28 -7.51 -0.52
CA ALA A 21 -17.14 -7.70 0.65
C ALA A 21 -18.25 -8.72 0.38
N GLU A 22 -18.74 -8.81 -0.87
CA GLU A 22 -19.64 -9.86 -1.35
C GLU A 22 -18.98 -11.24 -1.46
N GLY A 23 -17.67 -11.34 -1.19
CA GLY A 23 -16.93 -12.61 -1.20
C GLY A 23 -16.25 -12.95 -2.53
N LYS A 24 -16.30 -12.07 -3.53
CA LYS A 24 -15.65 -12.33 -4.82
C LYS A 24 -14.13 -12.36 -4.69
N THR A 25 -13.48 -13.21 -5.47
CA THR A 25 -12.01 -13.28 -5.47
C THR A 25 -11.41 -12.14 -6.29
N GLN A 26 -10.14 -11.78 -6.01
CA GLN A 26 -9.43 -10.78 -6.82
C GLN A 26 -9.30 -11.18 -8.30
N ARG A 27 -9.40 -12.48 -8.60
CA ARG A 27 -9.37 -13.02 -9.95
C ARG A 27 -10.70 -12.79 -10.65
N GLU A 28 -11.82 -13.12 -10.00
CA GLU A 28 -13.16 -12.82 -10.52
C GLU A 28 -13.37 -11.33 -10.76
N VAL A 29 -12.90 -10.47 -9.85
CA VAL A 29 -12.94 -9.01 -10.03
C VAL A 29 -12.12 -8.59 -11.26
N ALA A 30 -10.94 -9.18 -11.46
CA ALA A 30 -10.13 -8.88 -12.64
C ALA A 30 -10.77 -9.34 -13.94
N GLU A 31 -11.40 -10.52 -13.93
CA GLU A 31 -12.15 -11.06 -15.08
C GLU A 31 -13.38 -10.20 -15.40
N TYR A 32 -14.14 -9.78 -14.38
CA TYR A 32 -15.31 -8.90 -14.54
C TYR A 32 -14.98 -7.55 -15.22
N TYR A 33 -13.87 -6.92 -14.82
CA TYR A 33 -13.44 -5.64 -15.41
C TYR A 33 -12.53 -5.81 -16.65
N GLY A 34 -12.25 -7.04 -17.09
CA GLY A 34 -11.33 -7.31 -18.20
C GLY A 34 -9.90 -6.84 -17.93
N PHE A 35 -9.46 -6.82 -16.67
CA PHE A 35 -8.07 -6.51 -16.34
C PHE A 35 -7.14 -7.63 -16.81
N LYS A 36 -5.91 -7.25 -17.17
CA LYS A 36 -4.88 -8.21 -17.62
C LYS A 36 -4.63 -9.34 -16.60
N ASP A 37 -4.69 -9.03 -15.30
CA ASP A 37 -4.38 -9.99 -14.25
C ASP A 37 -4.95 -9.55 -12.89
N LYS A 38 -5.15 -10.51 -11.97
CA LYS A 38 -5.51 -10.28 -10.56
C LYS A 38 -4.52 -9.36 -9.84
N TYR A 39 -3.27 -9.31 -10.29
CA TYR A 39 -2.25 -8.46 -9.68
C TYR A 39 -2.58 -6.97 -9.79
N VAL A 40 -3.38 -6.55 -10.79
CA VAL A 40 -3.87 -5.17 -10.89
C VAL A 40 -4.69 -4.82 -9.63
N VAL A 41 -5.63 -5.68 -9.26
CA VAL A 41 -6.46 -5.55 -8.05
C VAL A 41 -5.60 -5.68 -6.78
N LYS A 42 -4.69 -6.67 -6.73
CA LYS A 42 -3.78 -6.85 -5.59
C LYS A 42 -2.94 -5.61 -5.31
N GLN A 43 -2.35 -5.03 -6.35
CA GLN A 43 -1.49 -3.85 -6.22
C GLN A 43 -2.30 -2.61 -5.81
N LEU A 44 -3.50 -2.43 -6.36
CA LEU A 44 -4.44 -1.38 -5.95
C LEU A 44 -4.71 -1.45 -4.43
N LEU A 45 -5.14 -2.61 -3.94
CA LEU A 45 -5.45 -2.82 -2.52
C LEU A 45 -4.22 -2.64 -1.62
N THR A 46 -3.05 -3.09 -2.08
CA THR A 46 -1.79 -2.92 -1.33
C THR A 46 -1.44 -1.45 -1.14
N ARG A 47 -1.63 -0.62 -2.18
CA ARG A 47 -1.42 0.83 -2.11
C ARG A 47 -2.40 1.48 -1.13
N GLU A 48 -3.67 1.11 -1.18
CA GLU A 48 -4.69 1.64 -0.27
C GLU A 48 -4.43 1.27 1.19
N ARG A 49 -4.07 0.01 1.48
CA ARG A 49 -3.69 -0.42 2.84
C ARG A 49 -2.44 0.31 3.36
N ARG A 50 -1.51 0.66 2.47
CA ARG A 50 -0.33 1.45 2.83
C ARG A 50 -0.70 2.87 3.22
N LYS A 51 -1.60 3.52 2.46
CA LYS A 51 -2.14 4.85 2.80
C LYS A 51 -2.86 4.81 4.15
N ALA A 52 -3.74 3.83 4.35
CA ALA A 52 -4.50 3.67 5.59
C ALA A 52 -3.59 3.46 6.81
N ARG A 53 -2.52 2.65 6.69
CA ARG A 53 -1.55 2.44 7.77
C ARG A 53 -0.82 3.73 8.17
N LYS A 54 -0.41 4.55 7.20
CA LYS A 54 0.22 5.85 7.47
C LYS A 54 -0.75 6.82 8.14
N LEU A 55 -1.97 6.90 7.62
CA LEU A 55 -3.02 7.73 8.20
C LEU A 55 -3.33 7.33 9.65
N LYS A 56 -3.42 6.03 9.95
CA LYS A 56 -3.60 5.51 11.31
C LYS A 56 -2.45 5.87 12.25
N ALA A 57 -1.23 5.99 11.72
CA ALA A 57 -0.05 6.44 12.47
C ALA A 57 0.05 7.97 12.60
N GLY A 58 -0.99 8.72 12.19
CA GLY A 58 -0.98 10.19 12.20
C GLY A 58 -0.17 10.82 11.07
N ILE A 59 0.37 10.02 10.14
CA ILE A 59 1.20 10.50 9.04
C ILE A 59 0.32 10.77 7.81
N ALA A 60 0.13 12.05 7.50
CA ALA A 60 -0.59 12.47 6.30
C ALA A 60 0.14 12.06 5.00
N SER A 61 -0.62 11.61 4.00
CA SER A 61 -0.07 11.34 2.67
C SER A 61 0.20 12.64 1.92
N ARG A 62 1.42 12.79 1.38
CA ARG A 62 1.79 13.98 0.62
C ARG A 62 1.05 14.06 -0.72
N PRO A 63 0.73 15.29 -1.18
CA PRO A 63 0.32 15.49 -2.56
C PRO A 63 1.43 15.01 -3.50
N LYS A 64 1.03 14.44 -4.64
CA LYS A 64 1.97 13.93 -5.64
C LYS A 64 2.75 15.09 -6.25
N GLY A 65 4.08 15.01 -6.24
CA GLY A 65 4.97 15.98 -6.87
C GLY A 65 5.89 16.69 -5.89
N ARG A 66 6.45 17.82 -6.34
CA ARG A 66 7.30 18.68 -5.51
C ARG A 66 6.42 19.42 -4.48
N PRO A 67 6.88 19.60 -3.23
CA PRO A 67 6.22 20.48 -2.27
C PRO A 67 5.98 21.87 -2.87
N ARG A 68 4.83 22.45 -2.60
CA ARG A 68 4.51 23.82 -3.03
C ARG A 68 5.27 24.81 -2.15
N LYS A 69 5.50 26.01 -2.68
CA LYS A 69 6.10 27.11 -1.91
C LYS A 69 5.14 27.46 -0.75
N GLY A 70 5.62 27.38 0.48
CA GLY A 70 4.82 27.66 1.67
C GLY A 70 4.07 26.46 2.27
N ASP A 71 4.30 25.23 1.79
CA ASP A 71 3.80 24.03 2.47
C ASP A 71 4.35 23.98 3.90
N THR A 72 3.50 23.57 4.85
CA THR A 72 3.91 23.38 6.24
C THR A 72 5.13 22.44 6.31
N PRO A 73 6.13 22.75 7.13
CA PRO A 73 7.28 21.88 7.33
C PRO A 73 6.83 20.47 7.69
N ARG A 74 7.57 19.47 7.20
CA ARG A 74 7.36 18.07 7.56
C ARG A 74 7.40 17.94 9.08
N ASP A 75 6.51 17.16 9.68
CA ASP A 75 6.76 16.63 11.02
C ASP A 75 7.82 15.53 10.91
N ILE A 76 9.08 15.98 10.74
CA ILE A 76 10.24 15.11 10.50
C ILE A 76 10.38 14.14 11.67
N VAL A 77 10.08 14.60 12.88
CA VAL A 77 10.22 13.81 14.12
C VAL A 77 9.21 12.67 14.14
N ALA A 78 7.93 12.94 13.85
CA ALA A 78 6.90 11.90 13.80
C ALA A 78 7.18 10.86 12.71
N GLU A 79 7.64 11.31 11.53
CA GLU A 79 7.99 10.39 10.44
C GLU A 79 9.20 9.52 10.77
N GLN A 80 10.25 10.10 11.36
CA GLN A 80 11.42 9.36 11.83
C GLN A 80 11.07 8.37 12.94
N ALA A 81 10.21 8.74 13.89
CA ALA A 81 9.77 7.87 14.98
C ALA A 81 9.04 6.63 14.43
N TYR A 82 8.15 6.81 13.44
CA TYR A 82 7.47 5.72 12.77
C TYR A 82 8.43 4.80 12.02
N GLU A 83 9.40 5.37 11.28
CA GLU A 83 10.42 4.58 10.57
C GLU A 83 11.29 3.79 11.56
N LEU A 84 11.73 4.41 12.65
CA LEU A 84 12.51 3.76 13.70
C LEU A 84 11.73 2.60 14.34
N GLN A 85 10.45 2.80 14.65
CA GLN A 85 9.58 1.76 15.20
C GLN A 85 9.46 0.58 14.24
N ARG A 86 9.20 0.84 12.96
CA ARG A 86 9.10 -0.20 11.92
C ARG A 86 10.42 -0.97 11.79
N LEU A 87 11.55 -0.28 11.71
CA LEU A 87 12.87 -0.89 11.58
C LEU A 87 13.25 -1.72 12.81
N ARG A 88 12.86 -1.29 14.01
CA ARG A 88 13.04 -2.07 15.24
C ARG A 88 12.26 -3.37 15.20
N MET A 89 11.01 -3.35 14.73
CA MET A 89 10.21 -4.57 14.58
C MET A 89 10.78 -5.52 13.52
N GLU A 90 11.23 -4.98 12.39
CA GLU A 90 11.88 -5.79 11.33
C GLU A 90 13.17 -6.43 11.83
N ASN A 91 14.03 -5.68 12.53
CA ASN A 91 15.23 -6.24 13.16
C ASN A 91 14.92 -7.32 14.19
N LYS A 92 13.87 -7.12 15.00
CA LYS A 92 13.44 -8.14 15.97
C LYS A 92 13.02 -9.43 15.25
N LEU A 93 12.18 -9.33 14.22
CA LEU A 93 11.75 -10.49 13.42
C LEU A 93 12.93 -11.23 12.78
N LEU A 94 13.91 -10.50 12.25
CA LEU A 94 15.12 -11.11 11.67
C LEU A 94 15.97 -11.83 12.72
N ARG A 95 16.15 -11.22 13.90
CA ARG A 95 16.86 -11.87 15.02
C ARG A 95 16.14 -13.12 15.50
N ASP A 96 14.81 -13.06 15.62
CA ASP A 96 14.00 -14.20 16.03
C ASP A 96 14.14 -15.32 14.98
N PHE A 97 14.03 -14.99 13.69
CA PHE A 97 14.24 -15.95 12.59
C PHE A 97 15.61 -16.62 12.64
N LEU A 98 16.69 -15.86 12.80
CA LEU A 98 18.05 -16.41 12.91
C LEU A 98 18.19 -17.33 14.13
N ARG A 99 17.67 -16.90 15.29
CA ARG A 99 17.69 -17.72 16.51
C ARG A 99 16.93 -19.04 16.34
N PHE A 100 15.83 -19.06 15.59
CA PHE A 100 15.11 -20.31 15.28
C PHE A 100 15.85 -21.17 14.26
N ALA A 101 16.47 -20.57 13.25
CA ALA A 101 17.25 -21.29 12.23
C ALA A 101 18.56 -21.88 12.79
N GLU A 102 19.17 -21.23 13.78
CA GLU A 102 20.42 -21.65 14.44
C GLU A 102 20.22 -22.67 15.56
N ARG A 103 18.97 -22.91 16.00
CA ARG A 103 18.64 -24.01 16.92
C ARG A 103 18.62 -25.33 16.14
N LYS A 104 19.79 -25.96 16.03
CA LYS A 104 19.94 -27.40 15.83
C LYS A 104 20.12 -28.10 17.17
#